data_AF-A0A3R7ENS0-F1
#
_entry.id   AF-A0A3R7ENS0-F1
#
_cell.length_a   1.000
_cell.length_b   1.000
_cell.length_c   1.000
_cell.angle_alpha   90.00
_cell.angle_beta   90.00
_cell.angle_gamma   90.00
#
_symmetry.space_group_name_H-M   'P 1'
#
loop_
_entity.id
_entity.type
_entity.pdbx_description
1 polymer ?
#
loop_
_entity_poly.entity_id
_entity_poly.type
_entity_poly.pdbx_seq_one_letter_code
_entity_poly.pdbx_strand_id
1 'polypeptide(L)'
;MMQWIKAADEASSVLRHLRTHTEEMEAKMAEWAELERRIQENLANPPNIVTLDVGGTIFKTSKANLLRVEGSYFHALLGSGQWKPDSPGDAYFLDLDPHLFCRVLIFLRTGKLSTSDFTDFERGQFDSMLEYLKLNEVGAPQFQWDSKALVPGLTLSNDFRTIERLSSHDGGGGQAATGGRTTVSNPCGCLPRR
;
A
#
# COMPACT_ATOMS: atom_id res chain seq x y z
N MET A 1 47.84 -44.00 -45.14
CA MET A 1 46.89 -42.89 -45.36
C MET A 1 45.77 -42.85 -44.30
N MET A 2 45.11 -43.97 -43.97
CA MET A 2 43.98 -43.99 -43.00
C MET A 2 44.32 -43.64 -41.54
N GLN A 3 45.53 -43.91 -41.03
CA GLN A 3 45.89 -43.64 -39.62
C GLN A 3 46.02 -42.14 -39.31
N TRP A 4 46.58 -41.35 -40.24
CA TRP A 4 46.73 -39.90 -40.09
C TRP A 4 45.40 -39.15 -40.15
N ILE A 5 44.42 -39.69 -40.89
CA ILE A 5 43.06 -39.14 -40.95
C ILE A 5 42.34 -39.32 -39.61
N LYS A 6 42.49 -40.48 -38.96
CA LYS A 6 41.92 -40.72 -37.62
C LYS A 6 42.54 -39.80 -36.56
N ALA A 7 43.86 -39.70 -36.54
CA ALA A 7 44.57 -38.83 -35.61
C ALA A 7 44.20 -37.35 -35.79
N ALA A 8 44.00 -36.89 -37.04
CA ALA A 8 43.54 -35.54 -37.32
C ALA A 8 42.08 -35.30 -36.87
N ASP A 9 41.19 -36.29 -37.03
CA ASP A 9 39.79 -36.21 -36.61
C ASP A 9 39.66 -36.19 -35.08
N GLU A 10 40.46 -37.00 -34.38
CA GLU A 10 40.56 -37.01 -32.92
C GLU A 10 41.06 -35.66 -32.38
N ALA A 11 42.12 -35.10 -32.97
CA ALA A 11 42.64 -33.78 -32.61
C ALA A 11 41.60 -32.66 -32.86
N SER A 12 40.87 -32.73 -33.97
CA SER A 12 39.80 -31.78 -34.29
C SER A 12 38.63 -31.89 -33.33
N SER A 13 38.28 -33.12 -32.90
CA SER A 13 37.24 -33.37 -31.91
C SER A 13 37.59 -32.75 -30.54
N VAL A 14 38.83 -32.94 -30.09
CA VAL A 14 39.33 -32.37 -28.83
C VAL A 14 39.36 -30.84 -28.88
N LEU A 15 39.82 -30.25 -29.98
CA LEU A 15 39.83 -28.79 -30.15
C LEU A 15 38.43 -28.20 -30.13
N ARG A 16 37.45 -28.88 -30.73
CA ARG A 16 36.05 -28.46 -30.69
C ARG A 16 35.52 -28.49 -29.26
N HIS A 17 35.82 -29.55 -28.50
CA HIS A 17 35.37 -29.67 -27.11
C HIS A 17 35.98 -28.61 -26.19
N LEU A 18 37.28 -28.32 -26.35
CA LEU A 18 37.94 -27.25 -25.62
C LEU A 18 37.33 -25.89 -25.94
N ARG A 19 37.09 -25.61 -27.23
CA ARG A 19 36.44 -24.36 -27.66
C ARG A 19 35.05 -24.20 -27.04
N THR A 20 34.22 -25.24 -27.09
CA THR A 20 32.88 -25.18 -26.49
C THR A 20 32.96 -24.94 -24.98
N HIS A 21 33.90 -25.59 -24.29
CA HIS A 21 34.06 -25.40 -22.86
C HIS A 21 34.58 -23.98 -22.52
N THR A 22 35.43 -23.39 -23.37
CA THR A 22 35.87 -21.99 -23.24
C THR A 22 34.70 -21.02 -23.45
N GLU A 23 33.89 -21.21 -24.49
CA GLU A 23 32.70 -20.39 -24.76
C GLU A 23 31.69 -20.48 -23.61
N GLU A 24 31.48 -21.67 -23.03
CA GLU A 24 30.62 -21.85 -21.86
C GLU A 24 31.16 -21.17 -20.61
N MET A 25 32.48 -21.23 -20.37
CA MET A 25 33.12 -20.54 -19.25
C MET A 25 33.03 -19.02 -19.44
N GLU A 26 33.26 -18.52 -20.65
CA GLU A 26 33.15 -17.09 -20.97
C GLU A 26 31.71 -16.59 -20.80
N ALA A 27 30.71 -17.35 -21.23
CA ALA A 27 29.30 -17.02 -21.02
C ALA A 27 28.95 -16.97 -19.53
N LYS A 28 29.38 -17.98 -18.75
CA LYS A 28 29.19 -17.99 -17.29
C LYS A 28 29.91 -16.83 -16.60
N MET A 29 31.10 -16.47 -17.06
CA MET A 29 31.84 -15.33 -16.55
C MET A 29 31.13 -14.01 -16.85
N ALA A 30 30.52 -13.87 -18.04
CA ALA A 30 29.73 -12.70 -18.39
C ALA A 30 28.45 -12.59 -17.55
N GLU A 31 27.73 -13.71 -17.34
CA GLU A 31 26.58 -13.77 -16.45
C GLU A 31 26.95 -13.43 -15.00
N TRP A 32 28.08 -13.96 -14.52
CA TRP A 32 28.59 -13.67 -13.19
C TRP A 32 29.02 -12.20 -13.04
N ALA A 33 29.70 -11.64 -14.03
CA ALA A 33 30.10 -10.24 -14.03
C ALA A 33 28.89 -9.28 -14.01
N GLU A 34 27.81 -9.61 -14.73
CA GLU A 34 26.57 -8.84 -14.66
C GLU A 34 25.89 -8.98 -13.30
N LEU A 35 25.89 -10.18 -12.71
CA LEU A 35 25.37 -10.39 -11.36
C LEU A 35 26.16 -9.59 -10.32
N GLU A 36 27.49 -9.63 -10.38
CA GLU A 36 28.37 -8.83 -9.53
C GLU A 36 28.14 -7.34 -9.72
N ARG A 37 27.98 -6.86 -10.97
CA ARG A 37 27.64 -5.46 -11.26
C ARG A 37 26.34 -5.05 -10.60
N ARG A 38 25.29 -5.87 -10.69
CA ARG A 38 23.99 -5.61 -10.05
C ARG A 38 24.08 -5.63 -8.53
N ILE A 39 24.85 -6.56 -7.95
CA ILE A 39 25.10 -6.62 -6.51
C ILE A 39 25.85 -5.35 -6.06
N GLN A 40 26.88 -4.95 -6.81
CA GLN A 40 27.66 -3.74 -6.53
C GLN A 40 26.83 -2.46 -6.63
N GLU A 41 25.93 -2.36 -7.60
CA GLU A 41 25.00 -1.24 -7.74
C GLU A 41 24.01 -1.18 -6.55
N ASN A 42 23.50 -2.33 -6.11
CA ASN A 42 22.64 -2.43 -4.91
C ASN A 42 23.40 -2.10 -3.61
N LEU A 43 24.69 -2.44 -3.53
CA LEU A 43 25.55 -2.12 -2.39
C LEU A 43 25.99 -0.64 -2.38
N ALA A 44 26.19 -0.04 -3.55
CA ALA A 44 26.59 1.36 -3.69
C ALA A 44 25.45 2.33 -3.39
N ASN A 45 24.21 1.92 -3.64
CA ASN A 45 23.00 2.63 -3.24
C ASN A 45 22.26 1.85 -2.15
N PRO A 46 22.86 1.70 -0.94
CA PRO A 46 22.21 0.97 0.12
C PRO A 46 20.88 1.66 0.40
N PRO A 47 19.75 0.94 0.38
CA PRO A 47 18.48 1.54 0.75
C PRO A 47 18.66 2.12 2.15
N ASN A 48 18.29 3.38 2.32
CA ASN A 48 18.35 4.05 3.61
C ASN A 48 17.30 3.38 4.51
N ILE A 49 17.68 2.28 5.18
CA ILE A 49 16.80 1.43 5.95
C ILE A 49 16.65 2.03 7.34
N VAL A 50 15.40 2.15 7.77
CA VAL A 50 14.99 2.57 9.09
C VAL A 50 14.50 1.35 9.85
N THR A 51 15.00 1.17 11.07
CA THR A 51 14.53 0.15 12.01
C THR A 51 13.47 0.78 12.92
N LEU A 52 12.33 0.11 13.06
CA LEU A 52 11.22 0.50 13.91
C LEU A 52 10.97 -0.64 14.90
N ASP A 53 11.01 -0.36 16.19
CA ASP A 53 10.53 -1.27 17.23
C ASP A 53 9.08 -0.92 17.54
N VAL A 54 8.16 -1.84 17.28
CA VAL A 54 6.72 -1.64 17.45
C VAL A 54 6.21 -2.61 18.48
N GLY A 55 5.94 -2.13 19.71
CA GLY A 55 5.47 -2.97 20.81
C GLY A 55 6.40 -4.15 21.15
N GLY A 56 7.71 -4.02 20.89
CA GLY A 56 8.71 -5.09 21.06
C GLY A 56 8.99 -5.91 19.80
N THR A 57 8.34 -5.62 18.66
CA THR A 57 8.58 -6.29 17.37
C THR A 57 9.40 -5.40 16.45
N ILE A 58 10.54 -5.90 15.98
CA ILE A 58 11.43 -5.16 15.09
C ILE A 58 10.98 -5.26 13.63
N PHE A 59 10.62 -4.12 13.06
CA PHE A 59 10.33 -3.91 11.66
C PHE A 59 11.46 -3.15 10.96
N LYS A 60 11.81 -3.57 9.74
CA LYS A 60 12.78 -2.86 8.90
C LYS A 60 12.11 -2.42 7.60
N THR A 61 12.21 -1.14 7.29
CA THR A 61 11.63 -0.55 6.07
C THR A 61 12.53 0.54 5.50
N SER A 62 12.36 0.89 4.23
CA SER A 62 13.14 1.99 3.64
C SER A 62 12.56 3.35 4.07
N LYS A 63 13.44 4.32 4.30
CA LYS A 63 13.11 5.72 4.53
C LYS A 63 12.21 6.28 3.43
N ALA A 64 12.45 5.86 2.18
CA ALA A 64 11.63 6.24 1.03
C ALA A 64 10.16 5.82 1.17
N ASN A 65 9.88 4.61 1.68
CA ASN A 65 8.49 4.16 1.89
C ASN A 65 7.79 4.97 3.00
N LEU A 66 8.54 5.32 4.06
CA LEU A 66 8.03 6.12 5.17
C LEU A 66 7.78 7.59 4.77
N LEU A 67 8.63 8.16 3.92
CA LEU A 67 8.51 9.54 3.42
C LEU A 67 7.50 9.70 2.28
N ARG A 68 6.98 8.60 1.73
CA ARG A 68 6.07 8.64 0.58
C ARG A 68 4.74 9.35 0.89
N VAL A 69 4.33 9.36 2.16
CA VAL A 69 3.18 10.12 2.61
C VAL A 69 3.67 11.41 3.26
N GLU A 70 3.55 12.53 2.54
CA GLU A 70 3.83 13.86 3.07
C GLU A 70 2.84 14.22 4.18
N GLY A 71 3.32 14.92 5.21
CA GLY A 71 2.49 15.30 6.37
C GLY A 71 2.19 14.17 7.37
N SER A 72 2.65 12.94 7.10
CA SER A 72 2.52 11.83 8.05
C SER A 72 3.47 11.97 9.25
N TYR A 73 3.19 11.22 10.31
CA TYR A 73 4.05 11.14 11.49
C TYR A 73 5.51 10.85 11.11
N PHE A 74 5.73 9.88 10.21
CA PHE A 74 7.07 9.51 9.76
C PHE A 74 7.74 10.61 8.93
N HIS A 75 6.99 11.41 8.19
CA HIS A 75 7.51 12.56 7.46
C HIS A 75 8.04 13.63 8.42
N ALA A 76 7.32 13.93 9.50
CA ALA A 76 7.79 14.85 10.54
C ALA A 76 9.00 14.28 11.32
N LEU A 77 8.94 12.98 11.65
CA LEU A 77 9.98 12.26 12.39
C LEU A 77 11.32 12.26 11.63
N LEU A 78 11.27 11.90 10.35
CA LEU A 78 12.46 11.70 9.51
C LEU A 78 12.85 12.92 8.68
N GLY A 79 11.94 13.90 8.55
CA GLY A 79 12.15 15.13 7.79
C GLY A 79 12.93 16.20 8.55
N SER A 80 12.82 16.24 9.89
CA SER A 80 13.58 17.20 10.70
C SER A 80 15.04 16.80 10.91
N GLY A 81 15.38 15.50 10.77
CA GLY A 81 16.72 14.96 11.04
C GLY A 81 17.17 15.06 12.50
N GLN A 82 16.31 15.59 13.39
CA GLN A 82 16.60 15.79 14.80
C GLN A 82 16.32 14.55 15.65
N TRP A 83 15.48 13.63 15.14
CA TRP A 83 15.19 12.37 15.80
C TRP A 83 16.26 11.35 15.43
N LYS A 84 17.14 11.05 16.40
CA LYS A 84 18.10 9.96 16.30
C LYS A 84 17.47 8.73 16.93
N PRO A 85 17.67 7.54 16.34
CA PRO A 85 17.16 6.33 16.95
C PRO A 85 17.84 6.06 18.30
N ASP A 86 17.11 5.42 19.20
CA ASP A 86 17.65 5.08 20.51
C ASP A 86 18.60 3.86 20.39
N SER A 87 19.74 3.97 21.05
CA SER A 87 20.81 2.96 21.15
C SER A 87 20.28 1.63 21.76
N PRO A 88 20.91 0.45 21.58
CA PRO A 88 22.04 0.07 20.73
C PRO A 88 21.52 -0.75 19.54
N GLY A 89 20.79 -0.12 18.62
CA GLY A 89 20.25 -0.83 17.46
C GLY A 89 19.71 0.07 16.35
N ASP A 90 19.90 1.38 16.48
CA ASP A 90 19.37 2.39 15.57
C ASP A 90 17.87 2.17 15.25
N ALA A 91 17.08 1.82 16.27
CA ALA A 91 15.64 1.59 16.16
C ALA A 91 14.80 2.73 16.76
N TYR A 92 13.69 3.07 16.11
CA TYR A 92 12.69 3.99 16.66
C TYR A 92 11.61 3.19 17.37
N PHE A 93 11.35 3.49 18.64
CA PHE A 93 10.31 2.83 19.41
C PHE A 93 8.92 3.44 19.16
N LEU A 94 7.93 2.59 18.93
CA LEU A 94 6.52 2.92 18.79
C LEU A 94 5.72 1.98 19.70
N ASP A 95 4.93 2.58 20.58
CA ASP A 95 3.99 1.84 21.44
C ASP A 95 2.68 1.57 20.69
N LEU A 96 2.76 0.70 19.68
CA LEU A 96 1.64 0.32 18.82
C LEU A 96 1.56 -1.19 18.69
N ASP A 97 0.38 -1.69 18.31
CA ASP A 97 0.18 -3.11 18.06
C ASP A 97 0.93 -3.59 16.79
N PRO A 98 1.84 -4.59 16.90
CA PRO A 98 2.65 -5.04 15.77
C PRO A 98 1.85 -5.79 14.71
N HIS A 99 0.73 -6.45 15.06
CA HIS A 99 -0.08 -7.21 14.11
C HIS A 99 -0.77 -6.28 13.12
N LEU A 100 -1.36 -5.19 13.61
CA LEU A 100 -2.01 -4.18 12.80
C LEU A 100 -0.99 -3.30 12.05
N PHE A 101 0.18 -3.05 12.65
CA PHE A 101 1.23 -2.23 12.03
C PHE A 101 1.77 -2.84 10.72
N CYS A 102 1.78 -4.18 10.62
CA CYS A 102 2.14 -4.89 9.39
C CYS A 102 1.31 -4.41 8.18
N ARG A 103 0.01 -4.15 8.39
CA ARG A 103 -0.91 -3.66 7.35
C ARG A 103 -0.61 -2.21 6.98
N VAL A 104 -0.21 -1.38 7.94
CA VAL A 104 0.27 -0.01 7.68
C VAL A 104 1.53 -0.02 6.82
N LEU A 105 2.48 -0.92 7.08
CA LEU A 105 3.69 -1.02 6.25
C LEU A 105 3.38 -1.48 4.82
N ILE A 106 2.45 -2.42 4.63
CA ILE A 106 1.98 -2.82 3.30
C ILE A 106 1.33 -1.62 2.59
N PHE A 107 0.53 -0.85 3.31
CA PHE A 107 -0.03 0.40 2.79
C PHE A 107 1.08 1.36 2.36
N LEU A 108 2.09 1.62 3.20
CA LEU A 108 3.25 2.47 2.90
C LEU A 108 4.19 1.93 1.81
N ARG A 109 4.06 0.66 1.41
CA ARG A 109 4.80 0.06 0.29
C ARG A 109 4.03 0.06 -1.02
N THR A 110 2.73 -0.19 -0.97
CA THR A 110 1.91 -0.44 -2.17
C THR A 110 0.94 0.70 -2.49
N GLY A 111 0.63 1.54 -1.49
CA GLY A 111 -0.41 2.56 -1.56
C GLY A 111 -1.82 2.00 -1.43
N LYS A 112 -1.97 0.68 -1.22
CA LYS A 112 -3.26 0.00 -1.12
C LYS A 112 -3.49 -0.45 0.31
N LEU A 113 -4.68 -0.14 0.83
CA LEU A 113 -5.11 -0.47 2.17
C LEU A 113 -6.17 -1.57 2.07
N SER A 114 -5.88 -2.75 2.65
CA SER A 114 -6.81 -3.87 2.69
C SER A 114 -7.20 -4.12 4.14
N THR A 115 -8.47 -3.89 4.45
CA THR A 115 -9.08 -4.13 5.78
C THR A 115 -10.29 -5.05 5.69
N SER A 116 -10.40 -5.84 4.62
CA SER A 116 -11.57 -6.70 4.37
C SER A 116 -11.66 -7.86 5.36
N ASP A 117 -10.53 -8.24 5.94
CA ASP A 117 -10.36 -9.36 6.87
C ASP A 117 -10.44 -8.96 8.35
N PHE A 118 -10.60 -7.66 8.67
CA PHE A 118 -10.63 -7.19 10.05
C PHE A 118 -11.99 -7.37 10.70
N THR A 119 -11.98 -7.80 11.95
CA THR A 119 -13.10 -7.67 12.88
C THR A 119 -13.39 -6.20 13.19
N ASP A 120 -14.58 -5.89 13.72
CA ASP A 120 -14.96 -4.51 14.09
C ASP A 120 -14.00 -3.91 15.14
N PHE A 121 -13.50 -4.75 16.06
CA PHE A 121 -12.54 -4.33 17.06
C PHE A 121 -11.17 -4.00 16.45
N GLU A 122 -10.65 -4.86 15.58
CA GLU A 122 -9.40 -4.62 14.86
C GLU A 122 -9.47 -3.39 13.97
N ARG A 123 -10.63 -3.16 13.33
CA ARG A 123 -10.89 -1.94 12.57
C ARG A 123 -10.77 -0.69 13.44
N GLY A 124 -11.41 -0.67 14.61
CA GLY A 124 -11.31 0.47 15.52
C GLY A 124 -9.88 0.75 16.02
N GLN A 125 -9.12 -0.32 16.33
CA GLN A 125 -7.71 -0.19 16.71
C GLN A 125 -6.84 0.30 15.55
N PHE A 126 -7.09 -0.21 14.35
CA PHE A 126 -6.37 0.18 13.14
C PHE A 126 -6.65 1.63 12.76
N ASP A 127 -7.90 2.08 12.85
CA ASP A 127 -8.28 3.48 12.60
C ASP A 127 -7.60 4.42 13.59
N SER A 128 -7.58 4.05 14.88
CA SER A 128 -6.83 4.79 15.91
C SER A 128 -5.33 4.88 15.60
N MET A 129 -4.74 3.78 15.10
CA MET A 129 -3.33 3.74 14.67
C MET A 129 -3.08 4.66 13.46
N LEU A 130 -3.97 4.65 12.46
CA LEU A 130 -3.85 5.54 11.31
C LEU A 130 -3.97 7.01 11.71
N GLU A 131 -4.85 7.34 12.66
CA GLU A 131 -4.98 8.68 13.21
C GLU A 131 -3.70 9.12 13.95
N TYR A 132 -3.13 8.24 14.77
CA TYR A 132 -1.85 8.48 15.45
C TYR A 132 -0.72 8.75 14.45
N LEU A 133 -0.62 7.90 13.41
CA LEU A 133 0.40 8.02 12.37
C LEU A 133 0.11 9.13 11.34
N LYS A 134 -1.02 9.83 11.46
CA LYS A 134 -1.49 10.86 10.51
C LYS A 134 -1.55 10.34 9.06
N LEU A 135 -2.04 9.10 8.90
CA LEU A 135 -2.21 8.45 7.59
C LEU A 135 -3.65 8.48 7.07
N ASN A 136 -4.58 9.06 7.84
CA ASN A 136 -6.01 9.09 7.53
C ASN A 136 -6.36 9.83 6.21
N GLU A 137 -5.54 10.80 5.79
CA GLU A 137 -5.85 11.63 4.61
C GLU A 137 -5.51 10.97 3.27
N VAL A 138 -4.80 9.84 3.28
CA VAL A 138 -4.26 9.23 2.05
C VAL A 138 -5.27 8.29 1.38
N GLY A 139 -6.35 7.93 2.08
CA GLY A 139 -7.34 6.96 1.60
C GLY A 139 -8.79 7.37 1.80
N ALA A 140 -9.07 8.49 2.46
CA ALA A 140 -10.43 9.02 2.46
C ALA A 140 -10.75 9.41 1.00
N PRO A 141 -11.74 8.78 0.33
CA PRO A 141 -12.34 9.44 -0.80
C PRO A 141 -12.76 10.80 -0.25
N GLN A 142 -12.22 11.86 -0.82
CA GLN A 142 -12.71 13.21 -0.63
C GLN A 142 -14.18 13.14 -1.03
N PHE A 143 -15.02 12.91 -0.02
CA PHE A 143 -16.44 12.71 -0.17
C PHE A 143 -16.97 14.11 -0.45
N GLN A 144 -16.79 14.54 -1.69
CA GLN A 144 -17.34 15.76 -2.20
C GLN A 144 -18.83 15.49 -2.33
N TRP A 145 -19.56 15.78 -1.27
CA TRP A 145 -21.00 15.73 -1.30
C TRP A 145 -21.47 16.68 -2.40
N ASP A 146 -21.90 16.11 -3.53
CA ASP A 146 -22.51 16.89 -4.59
C ASP A 146 -23.98 17.11 -4.23
N SER A 147 -24.25 18.26 -3.61
CA SER A 147 -25.59 18.74 -3.29
C SER A 147 -26.56 18.75 -4.48
N LYS A 148 -26.03 18.72 -5.71
CA LYS A 148 -26.79 18.82 -6.96
C LYS A 148 -26.97 17.47 -7.65
N ALA A 149 -26.25 16.43 -7.23
CA ALA A 149 -26.43 15.05 -7.69
C ALA A 149 -27.66 14.42 -7.01
N LEU A 150 -28.81 15.11 -7.08
CA LEU A 150 -30.09 14.59 -6.61
C LEU A 150 -30.59 13.56 -7.62
N VAL A 151 -30.92 12.37 -7.14
CA VAL A 151 -31.66 11.41 -7.94
C VAL A 151 -33.03 12.01 -8.32
N PRO A 152 -33.50 11.87 -9.57
CA PRO A 152 -34.78 12.41 -9.99
C PRO A 152 -35.92 11.91 -9.08
N GLY A 153 -36.69 12.85 -8.52
CA GLY A 153 -37.81 12.54 -7.63
C GLY A 153 -37.47 12.48 -6.14
N LEU A 154 -36.25 12.81 -5.71
CA LEU A 154 -35.98 13.16 -4.31
C LEU A 154 -35.75 14.66 -4.17
N THR A 155 -36.54 15.31 -3.31
CA THR A 155 -36.37 16.72 -2.94
C THR A 155 -36.04 16.83 -1.47
N LEU A 156 -35.08 17.70 -1.14
CA LEU A 156 -34.83 18.08 0.25
C LEU A 156 -35.93 19.03 0.70
N SER A 157 -36.53 18.74 1.86
CA SER A 157 -37.45 19.67 2.52
C SER A 157 -36.72 20.96 2.90
N ASN A 158 -37.43 22.09 2.92
CA ASN A 158 -36.85 23.44 3.14
C ASN A 158 -36.08 23.58 4.46
N ASP A 159 -36.35 22.72 5.43
CA ASP A 159 -35.68 22.73 6.74
C ASP A 159 -34.39 21.88 6.76
N PHE A 160 -33.98 21.34 5.60
CA PHE A 160 -32.80 20.47 5.41
C PHE A 160 -32.75 19.23 6.32
N ARG A 161 -33.88 18.84 6.90
CA ARG A 161 -33.99 17.74 7.87
C ARG A 161 -34.70 16.50 7.34
N THR A 162 -35.29 16.55 6.15
CA THR A 162 -36.10 15.45 5.63
C THR A 162 -35.97 15.37 4.11
N ILE A 163 -35.98 14.14 3.59
CA ILE A 163 -35.99 13.84 2.17
C ILE A 163 -37.42 13.44 1.79
N GLU A 164 -37.99 14.11 0.80
CA GLU A 164 -39.30 13.79 0.25
C GLU A 164 -39.13 13.10 -1.09
N ARG A 165 -39.90 12.04 -1.32
CA ARG A 165 -39.93 11.33 -2.60
C ARG A 165 -41.18 11.74 -3.36
N LEU A 166 -41.00 12.35 -4.54
CA LEU A 166 -42.08 12.67 -5.45
C LEU A 166 -42.62 11.36 -6.02
N SER A 167 -43.76 10.87 -5.52
CA SER A 167 -44.45 9.74 -6.13
C SER A 167 -45.05 10.22 -7.45
N SER A 168 -44.54 9.70 -8.57
CA SER A 168 -45.14 9.88 -9.89
C SER A 168 -46.59 9.39 -9.84
N HIS A 169 -47.53 10.32 -9.78
CA HIS A 169 -48.95 10.02 -9.81
C HIS A 169 -49.34 9.84 -11.28
N ASP A 170 -49.20 8.62 -11.81
CA ASP A 170 -49.86 8.26 -13.05
C ASP A 170 -51.38 8.19 -12.78
N GLY A 171 -52.16 8.85 -13.64
CA GLY A 171 -53.55 9.17 -13.38
C GLY A 171 -54.45 7.94 -13.27
N GLY A 172 -55.26 7.86 -12.22
CA GLY A 172 -56.37 6.91 -12.16
C GLY A 172 -57.01 6.77 -10.78
N GLY A 173 -58.01 7.62 -10.49
CA GLY A 173 -59.18 7.27 -9.68
C GLY A 173 -58.99 6.89 -8.21
N GLY A 174 -59.21 7.87 -7.33
CA GLY A 174 -59.90 7.73 -6.03
C GLY A 174 -59.59 6.54 -5.12
N GLN A 175 -58.74 6.78 -4.12
CA GLN A 175 -59.03 6.48 -2.70
C GLN A 175 -57.93 7.02 -1.80
N ALA A 176 -58.32 7.57 -0.65
CA ALA A 176 -57.43 8.12 0.36
C ALA A 176 -56.47 7.03 0.87
N ALA A 177 -55.18 7.18 0.57
CA ALA A 177 -54.12 6.40 1.18
C ALA A 177 -53.25 7.34 2.03
N THR A 178 -53.35 7.15 3.34
CA THR A 178 -52.49 7.74 4.38
C THR A 178 -51.02 7.60 3.99
N GLY A 179 -50.35 8.75 3.79
CA GLY A 179 -48.93 8.81 3.48
C GLY A 179 -48.09 8.19 4.59
N GLY A 180 -47.39 7.10 4.26
CA GLY A 180 -46.39 6.48 5.13
C GLY A 180 -45.20 7.41 5.31
N ARG A 181 -45.14 8.11 6.44
CA ARG A 181 -43.97 8.87 6.88
C ARG A 181 -42.93 7.88 7.40
N THR A 182 -41.99 7.46 6.57
CA THR A 182 -40.84 6.67 7.04
C THR A 182 -39.81 7.62 7.65
N THR A 183 -39.91 7.85 8.96
CA THR A 183 -38.81 8.42 9.74
C THR A 183 -37.72 7.36 9.89
N VAL A 184 -36.70 7.40 9.03
CA VAL A 184 -35.45 6.69 9.32
C VAL A 184 -34.66 7.59 10.27
N SER A 185 -34.83 7.37 11.57
CA SER A 185 -33.98 7.97 12.60
C SER A 185 -32.57 7.41 12.42
N ASN A 186 -31.64 8.25 11.98
CA ASN A 186 -30.23 7.91 11.84
C ASN A 186 -29.61 7.77 13.25
N PRO A 187 -29.04 6.61 13.65
CA PRO A 187 -28.35 6.48 14.94
C PRO A 187 -26.89 6.95 14.88
N CYS A 188 -26.39 7.44 13.74
CA CYS A 188 -25.01 7.90 13.62
C CYS A 188 -24.93 9.42 13.72
N GLY A 189 -24.56 9.89 14.91
CA GLY A 189 -24.24 11.28 15.19
C GLY A 189 -22.94 11.70 14.50
N CYS A 190 -23.04 12.21 13.28
CA CYS A 190 -22.00 13.06 12.70
C CYS A 190 -22.37 14.52 12.94
N LEU A 191 -21.76 15.13 13.95
CA LEU A 191 -21.80 16.58 14.17
C LEU A 191 -21.06 17.29 13.03
N PRO A 192 -21.60 18.39 12.48
CA PRO A 192 -20.82 19.24 11.57
C PRO A 192 -19.75 20.00 12.38
N ARG A 193 -18.47 19.82 11.99
CA ARG A 193 -17.40 20.71 12.43
C ARG A 193 -17.65 22.11 11.86
N ARG A 194 -17.66 23.11 12.74
CA ARG A 194 -17.56 24.53 12.40
C ARG A 194 -16.16 24.88 11.93
#